data_AF-A0A6P1NTP6-F1
#
_entry.id   AF-A0A6P1NTP6-F1
#
_cell.length_a   1.000
_cell.length_b   1.000
_cell.length_c   1.000
_cell.angle_alpha   90.00
_cell.angle_beta   90.00
_cell.angle_gamma   90.00
#
_symmetry.space_group_name_H-M   'P 1'
#
loop_
_entity.id
_entity.type
_entity.pdbx_description
1 polymer ?
#
loop_
_entity_poly.entity_id
_entity_poly.type
_entity_poly.pdbx_seq_one_letter_code
_entity_poly.pdbx_strand_id
1 'polypeptide(L)' 'MSTSTHRRRAHAAAPVNDQHTSDSAFDDDDRAMQIAAAQLRVVTDRRLGKTTPEWVQELAKEDAPQDS' A
#
# COMPACT_ATOMS: atom_id res chain seq x y z
N MET A 1 -28.16 16.77 -56.66
CA MET A 1 -28.23 17.50 -55.38
C MET A 1 -28.45 16.47 -54.30
N SER A 2 -27.41 16.06 -53.57
CA SER A 2 -27.48 14.94 -52.61
C SER A 2 -27.45 15.48 -51.18
N THR A 3 -28.57 15.36 -50.48
CA THR A 3 -28.66 15.51 -49.02
C THR A 3 -28.58 14.12 -48.40
N SER A 4 -27.59 13.89 -47.53
CA SER A 4 -27.64 12.73 -46.63
C SER A 4 -26.94 13.06 -45.31
N THR A 5 -27.81 13.34 -44.36
CA THR A 5 -27.56 13.56 -42.93
C THR A 5 -27.17 12.25 -42.23
N HIS A 6 -26.59 12.39 -41.03
CA HIS A 6 -26.32 11.39 -39.98
C HIS A 6 -24.91 10.76 -40.07
N ARG A 7 -24.09 10.77 -39.03
CA ARG A 7 -24.39 10.39 -37.64
C ARG A 7 -23.32 11.02 -36.74
N ARG A 8 -23.74 11.87 -35.80
CA ARG A 8 -22.84 12.37 -34.75
C ARG A 8 -22.60 11.22 -33.78
N ARG A 9 -21.36 10.72 -33.75
CA ARG A 9 -20.88 9.65 -32.86
C ARG A 9 -21.01 10.12 -31.42
N ALA A 10 -21.96 9.56 -30.68
CA ALA A 10 -22.01 9.70 -29.24
C ALA A 10 -20.87 8.87 -28.64
N HIS A 11 -19.78 9.53 -28.26
CA HIS A 11 -18.81 8.96 -27.34
C HIS A 11 -19.45 9.00 -25.94
N ALA A 12 -20.25 7.98 -25.62
CA ALA A 12 -20.54 7.66 -24.24
C ALA A 12 -19.24 7.16 -23.61
N ALA A 13 -18.50 8.09 -23.00
CA ALA A 13 -17.40 7.74 -22.11
C ALA A 13 -18.01 7.01 -20.92
N ALA A 14 -17.84 5.69 -20.88
CA ALA A 14 -18.00 4.94 -19.65
C ALA A 14 -17.01 5.53 -18.63
N PRO A 15 -17.44 5.97 -17.43
CA PRO A 15 -16.49 6.20 -16.37
C PRO A 15 -15.98 4.83 -15.94
N VAL A 16 -14.76 4.50 -16.37
CA VAL A 16 -13.99 3.37 -15.88
C VAL A 16 -13.57 3.74 -14.45
N ASN A 17 -14.45 3.49 -13.48
CA ASN A 17 -14.17 3.74 -12.08
C ASN A 17 -13.58 2.48 -11.45
N ASP A 18 -12.36 2.15 -11.84
CA ASP A 18 -11.63 0.94 -11.42
C ASP A 18 -10.22 1.32 -10.91
N GLN A 19 -10.15 2.23 -9.93
CA GLN A 19 -8.89 2.70 -9.35
C GLN A 19 -8.97 2.89 -7.82
N HIS A 20 -9.49 1.90 -7.09
CA HIS A 20 -9.43 1.94 -5.62
C HIS A 20 -8.77 0.71 -4.98
N THR A 21 -8.26 -0.23 -5.77
CA THR A 21 -7.65 -1.47 -5.27
C THR A 21 -6.12 -1.43 -5.23
N SER A 22 -5.50 -0.46 -5.89
CA SER A 22 -4.04 -0.34 -6.00
C SER A 22 -3.40 0.60 -4.96
N ASP A 23 -4.18 1.25 -4.09
CA ASP A 23 -3.65 2.12 -3.03
C ASP A 23 -3.34 1.31 -1.75
N SER A 24 -4.20 0.33 -1.42
CA SER A 24 -4.10 -0.46 -0.19
C SER A 24 -2.91 -1.42 -0.16
N ALA A 25 -2.50 -1.98 -1.31
CA ALA A 25 -1.39 -2.93 -1.35
C ALA A 25 -0.05 -2.30 -0.98
N PHE A 26 0.17 -1.03 -1.36
CA PHE A 26 1.40 -0.32 -0.97
C PHE A 26 1.44 0.01 0.52
N ASP A 27 0.28 0.28 1.14
CA ASP A 27 0.19 0.58 2.58
C ASP A 27 0.47 -0.67 3.43
N ASP A 28 0.01 -1.85 2.97
CA ASP A 28 0.29 -3.13 3.61
C ASP A 28 1.78 -3.52 3.52
N ASP A 29 2.41 -3.34 2.35
CA ASP A 29 3.84 -3.57 2.14
C ASP A 29 4.71 -2.63 2.99
N ASP A 30 4.33 -1.34 3.04
CA ASP A 30 5.01 -0.34 3.88
C ASP A 30 4.90 -0.69 5.36
N ARG A 31 3.75 -1.21 5.80
CA ARG A 31 3.55 -1.66 7.18
C ARG A 31 4.39 -2.90 7.49
N ALA A 32 4.46 -3.89 6.60
CA ALA A 32 5.31 -5.05 6.76
C ALA A 32 6.80 -4.65 6.90
N MET A 33 7.25 -3.71 6.06
CA MET A 33 8.60 -3.18 6.10
C MET A 33 8.89 -2.47 7.43
N GLN A 34 7.95 -1.68 7.96
CA GLN A 34 8.10 -1.00 9.25
C GLN A 34 8.23 -1.99 10.41
N ILE A 35 7.42 -3.06 10.42
CA ILE A 35 7.49 -4.12 11.44
C ILE A 35 8.85 -4.83 11.38
N ALA A 36 9.30 -5.22 10.19
CA ALA A 36 10.60 -5.87 10.01
C ALA A 36 11.77 -4.97 10.46
N ALA A 37 11.71 -3.67 10.15
CA ALA A 37 12.70 -2.70 10.62
C ALA A 37 12.69 -2.55 12.14
N ALA A 38 11.50 -2.56 12.77
CA ALA A 38 11.36 -2.50 14.22
C ALA A 38 11.96 -3.75 14.91
N GLN A 39 11.68 -4.94 14.39
CA GLN A 39 12.25 -6.20 14.88
C GLN A 39 13.78 -6.20 14.79
N LEU A 40 14.34 -5.75 13.66
CA LEU A 40 15.78 -5.63 13.50
C LEU A 40 16.39 -4.63 14.51
N ARG A 41 15.69 -3.53 14.77
CA ARG A 41 16.13 -2.53 15.74
C ARG A 41 16.17 -3.07 17.16
N VAL A 42 15.16 -3.83 17.59
CA VAL A 42 15.15 -4.51 18.91
C VAL A 42 16.38 -5.40 19.07
N VAL A 43 16.69 -6.22 18.07
CA VAL A 43 17.87 -7.11 18.11
C VAL A 43 19.17 -6.32 18.16
N THR A 44 19.25 -5.24 17.37
CA THR A 44 20.44 -4.38 17.30
C THR A 44 20.68 -3.66 18.61
N ASP A 45 19.67 -3.02 19.17
CA ASP A 45 19.77 -2.31 20.45
C ASP A 45 20.16 -3.27 21.58
N ARG A 46 19.57 -4.47 21.64
CA ARG A 46 19.97 -5.51 22.59
C ARG A 46 21.45 -5.88 22.46
N ARG A 47 21.96 -6.05 21.24
CA ARG A 47 23.38 -6.36 20.98
C ARG A 47 24.31 -5.22 21.38
N LEU A 48 23.84 -3.98 21.25
CA LEU A 48 24.59 -2.78 21.62
C LEU A 48 24.42 -2.39 23.09
N GLY A 49 23.64 -3.13 23.88
CA GLY A 49 23.32 -2.78 25.27
C GLY A 49 22.50 -1.49 25.40
N LYS A 50 21.78 -1.10 24.35
CA LYS A 50 20.93 0.09 24.31
C LYS A 50 19.50 -0.29 24.65
N THR A 51 18.79 0.64 25.29
CA THR A 51 17.35 0.49 25.52
C THR A 51 16.59 0.81 24.23
N THR A 52 15.80 -0.14 23.75
CA THR A 52 14.87 0.10 22.63
C THR A 52 13.67 0.91 23.10
N PRO A 53 13.25 1.97 22.39
CA PRO A 53 12.05 2.73 22.73
C PRO A 53 10.80 1.84 22.76
N GLU A 54 9.86 2.13 23.68
CA GLU A 54 8.64 1.32 23.86
C GLU A 54 7.82 1.20 22.57
N TRP A 55 7.59 2.31 21.86
CA TRP A 55 6.82 2.29 20.61
C TRP A 55 7.44 1.38 19.52
N VAL A 56 8.77 1.21 19.51
CA VAL A 56 9.45 0.26 18.60
C VAL A 56 9.21 -1.17 19.07
N GLN A 57 9.19 -1.40 20.38
CA GLN A 57 8.90 -2.73 20.93
C GLN A 57 7.46 -3.15 20.63
N GLU A 58 6.50 -2.22 20.72
CA GLU A 58 5.11 -2.48 20.34
C GLU A 58 4.99 -2.77 18.85
N LEU A 59 5.61 -1.94 17.99
CA LEU A 59 5.61 -2.17 16.54
C LEU A 59 6.26 -3.50 16.14
N ALA A 60 7.30 -3.94 16.83
CA ALA A 60 7.98 -5.21 16.55
C ALA A 60 7.17 -6.46 16.95
N LYS A 61 6.16 -6.30 17.84
CA LYS A 61 5.26 -7.38 18.26
C LYS A 61 4.11 -7.60 17.29
N GLU A 62 3.91 -6.68 16.34
CA GLU A 62 2.90 -6.85 15.31
C GLU A 62 3.30 -7.99 14.36
N ASP A 63 2.31 -8.74 13.88
CA ASP A 63 2.53 -9.74 12.84
C ASP A 63 2.78 -9.01 11.52
N ALA A 64 3.98 -9.17 10.95
CA ALA A 64 4.21 -8.75 9.58
C ALA A 64 3.26 -9.59 8.69
N PRO A 65 2.40 -8.96 7.87
CA PRO A 65 1.48 -9.70 7.02
C PRO A 65 2.30 -10.68 6.19
N GLN A 66 2.13 -11.96 6.48
CA GLN A 66 2.80 -13.02 5.75
C GLN A 66 2.09 -13.13 4.41
N ASP A 67 2.80 -12.83 3.32
CA ASP A 67 2.41 -13.20 1.95
C ASP A 67 1.80 -14.61 1.97
N SER A 68 0.50 -14.71 1.64
CA SER A 68 -0.24 -15.96 1.47
C SER A 68 -0.44 -16.28 -0.01
#